data_AF-A0A834BZ91-F1
#
_entry.id   AF-A0A834BZ91-F1
#
_cell.length_a   1.000
_cell.length_b   1.000
_cell.length_c   1.000
_cell.angle_alpha   90.00
_cell.angle_beta   90.00
_cell.angle_gamma   90.00
#
_symmetry.space_group_name_H-M   'P 1'
#
loop_
_entity.id
_entity.type
_entity.pdbx_description
1 polymer ?
#
loop_
_entity_poly.entity_id
_entity_poly.type
_entity_poly.pdbx_seq_one_letter_code
_entity_poly.pdbx_strand_id
1 'polypeptide(L)'
;MEIVSLLLVSGVVQLFSLAACAPRKNELHLNLKDIITDIEKYNDSIMNEYFVEDVQDLADAGCQDAFFCKVLHILKNHEHFSNADRQEHKIVKNLVAYTTSQNIVCEEKPKAGGNPVKKPIPELLGFLKKCSRQRNTQGRNEES
;
A
#
# COMPACT_ATOMS: atom_id res chain seq x y z
N MET A 1 -54.23 -39.91 43.11
CA MET A 1 -54.13 -38.49 42.74
C MET A 1 -52.67 -38.14 42.90
N GLU A 2 -51.92 -38.20 41.80
CA GLU A 2 -50.47 -37.98 41.81
C GLU A 2 -50.19 -36.65 41.11
N ILE A 3 -49.50 -35.76 41.81
CA ILE A 3 -49.22 -34.40 41.37
C ILE A 3 -47.88 -34.45 40.63
N VAL A 4 -47.93 -34.43 39.29
CA VAL A 4 -46.73 -34.35 38.46
C VAL A 4 -46.14 -32.94 38.63
N SER A 5 -45.03 -32.86 39.36
CA SER A 5 -44.28 -31.62 39.55
C SER A 5 -43.43 -31.34 38.31
N LEU A 6 -43.80 -30.33 37.53
CA LEU A 6 -43.00 -29.83 36.41
C LEU A 6 -41.99 -28.80 36.96
N LEU A 7 -40.73 -29.23 37.10
CA LEU A 7 -39.60 -28.34 37.42
C LEU A 7 -39.18 -27.58 36.15
N LEU A 8 -39.46 -26.28 36.12
CA LEU A 8 -38.96 -25.37 35.08
C LEU A 8 -37.52 -24.98 35.39
N VAL A 9 -36.57 -25.52 34.62
CA VAL A 9 -35.15 -25.14 34.70
C VAL A 9 -34.93 -23.93 33.80
N SER A 10 -34.77 -22.76 34.43
CA SER A 10 -34.44 -21.51 33.73
C SER A 10 -32.93 -21.46 33.45
N GLY A 11 -32.56 -21.69 32.19
CA GLY A 11 -31.19 -21.51 31.71
C GLY A 11 -30.91 -20.04 31.40
N VAL A 12 -30.14 -19.36 32.24
CA VAL A 12 -29.66 -18.00 31.95
C VAL A 12 -28.51 -18.12 30.96
N VAL A 13 -28.78 -17.87 29.68
CA VAL A 13 -27.72 -17.71 28.67
C VAL A 13 -27.06 -16.36 28.93
N GLN A 14 -25.89 -16.39 29.57
CA GLN A 14 -25.02 -15.21 29.67
C GLN A 14 -24.50 -14.90 28.26
N LEU A 15 -25.13 -13.91 27.61
CA LEU A 15 -24.57 -13.25 26.44
C LEU A 15 -23.28 -12.55 26.88
N PHE A 16 -22.14 -13.21 26.64
CA PHE A 16 -20.87 -12.52 26.63
C PHE A 16 -20.98 -11.42 25.57
N SER A 17 -20.99 -10.17 26.01
CA SER A 17 -20.65 -9.05 25.13
C SER A 17 -19.24 -9.31 24.63
N LEU A 18 -19.13 -9.94 23.47
CA LEU A 18 -18.02 -9.68 22.57
C LEU A 18 -18.13 -8.19 22.31
N ALA A 19 -17.34 -7.39 23.03
CA ALA A 19 -17.03 -6.06 22.60
C ALA A 19 -16.58 -6.24 21.15
N ALA A 20 -17.45 -5.87 20.22
CA ALA A 20 -17.14 -5.89 18.81
C ALA A 20 -15.88 -5.04 18.70
N CYS A 21 -14.73 -5.68 18.48
CA CYS A 21 -13.59 -4.99 17.93
C CYS A 21 -14.15 -4.29 16.71
N ALA A 22 -14.25 -2.96 16.76
CA ALA A 22 -14.71 -2.20 15.62
C ALA A 22 -13.93 -2.73 14.40
N PRO A 23 -14.58 -3.10 13.30
CA PRO A 23 -13.85 -3.54 12.12
C PRO A 23 -12.85 -2.42 11.82
N ARG A 24 -11.56 -2.76 11.74
CA ARG A 24 -10.57 -1.85 11.16
C ARG A 24 -11.20 -1.48 9.83
N LYS A 25 -11.65 -0.23 9.69
CA LYS A 25 -12.26 0.24 8.46
C LYS A 25 -11.30 -0.16 7.36
N ASN A 26 -11.78 -0.91 6.37
CA ASN A 26 -11.07 -1.19 5.14
C ASN A 26 -10.67 0.17 4.56
N GLU A 27 -9.50 0.67 4.94
CA GLU A 27 -8.98 1.93 4.46
C GLU A 27 -8.53 1.66 3.05
N LEU A 28 -9.45 1.83 2.11
CA LEU A 28 -9.09 2.10 0.73
C LEU A 28 -7.99 3.16 0.78
N HIS A 29 -6.76 2.79 0.43
CA HIS A 29 -5.65 3.72 0.47
C HIS A 29 -5.84 4.72 -0.67
N LEU A 30 -6.58 5.80 -0.40
CA LEU A 30 -6.91 6.83 -1.38
C LEU A 30 -5.64 7.33 -2.09
N ASN A 31 -4.54 7.48 -1.35
CA ASN A 31 -3.23 7.82 -1.90
C ASN A 31 -2.72 6.81 -2.95
N LEU A 32 -2.89 5.49 -2.74
CA LEU A 32 -2.49 4.48 -3.72
C LEU A 32 -3.40 4.51 -4.96
N LYS A 33 -4.69 4.80 -4.78
CA LYS A 33 -5.62 4.99 -5.91
C LYS A 33 -5.23 6.22 -6.74
N ASP A 34 -4.86 7.30 -6.08
CA ASP A 34 -4.43 8.53 -6.74
C ASP A 34 -3.10 8.33 -7.47
N ILE A 35 -2.14 7.60 -6.88
CA ILE A 35 -0.90 7.17 -7.57
C ILE A 35 -1.20 6.42 -8.86
N ILE A 36 -2.12 5.44 -8.84
CA ILE A 36 -2.49 4.69 -10.05
C ILE A 36 -3.02 5.62 -11.13
N THR A 37 -3.88 6.56 -10.73
CA THR A 37 -4.50 7.55 -11.64
C THR A 37 -3.46 8.51 -12.23
N ASP A 38 -2.52 8.98 -11.41
CA ASP A 38 -1.46 9.89 -11.84
C ASP A 38 -0.47 9.20 -12.78
N ILE A 39 -0.11 7.94 -12.51
CA ILE A 39 0.73 7.13 -13.40
C ILE A 39 0.06 6.93 -14.77
N GLU A 40 -1.25 6.64 -14.79
CA GLU A 40 -2.01 6.47 -16.03
C GLU A 40 -2.01 7.74 -16.90
N LYS A 41 -2.10 8.92 -16.28
CA LYS A 41 -1.99 10.20 -16.98
C LYS A 41 -0.56 10.51 -17.46
N TYR A 42 0.44 10.05 -16.71
CA TYR A 42 1.85 10.33 -17.02
C TYR A 42 2.38 9.52 -18.20
N ASN A 43 1.73 8.41 -18.52
CA ASN A 43 2.13 7.50 -19.60
C ASN A 43 2.11 8.17 -20.99
N ASP A 44 1.50 9.33 -21.14
CA ASP A 44 1.45 10.09 -22.39
C ASP A 44 2.64 11.06 -22.58
N SER A 45 3.49 11.26 -21.56
CA SER A 45 4.58 12.26 -21.55
C SER A 45 6.00 11.66 -21.56
N ILE A 46 6.16 10.39 -21.93
CA ILE A 46 7.22 9.51 -21.41
C ILE A 46 8.68 9.98 -21.58
N MET A 47 9.35 9.87 -20.43
CA MET A 47 10.76 9.97 -20.07
C MET A 47 11.54 8.67 -20.36
N ASN A 48 11.51 8.17 -21.60
CA ASN A 48 12.25 6.95 -21.98
C ASN A 48 13.79 7.12 -21.90
N GLU A 49 14.25 8.35 -21.76
CA GLU A 49 15.65 8.73 -21.74
C GLU A 49 16.27 8.64 -20.34
N TYR A 50 15.45 8.47 -19.30
CA TYR A 50 15.90 8.47 -17.91
C TYR A 50 15.83 7.09 -17.29
N PHE A 51 16.95 6.70 -16.67
CA PHE A 51 17.16 5.37 -16.13
C PHE A 51 17.40 5.44 -14.62
N VAL A 52 16.64 4.63 -13.88
CA VAL A 52 16.66 4.53 -12.43
C VAL A 52 16.93 3.09 -12.02
N GLU A 53 17.28 2.88 -10.76
CA GLU A 53 17.50 1.54 -10.22
C GLU A 53 16.26 0.65 -10.40
N ASP A 54 16.51 -0.60 -10.81
CA ASP A 54 15.50 -1.64 -10.94
C ASP A 54 14.99 -2.07 -9.56
N VAL A 55 13.68 -2.28 -9.47
CA VAL A 55 12.98 -2.69 -8.25
C VAL A 55 12.11 -3.93 -8.47
N GLN A 56 12.29 -4.61 -9.60
CA GLN A 56 11.51 -5.78 -9.96
C GLN A 56 11.58 -6.87 -8.89
N ASP A 57 12.77 -7.12 -8.33
CA ASP A 57 12.99 -8.10 -7.27
C ASP A 57 12.10 -7.82 -6.03
N LEU A 58 12.00 -6.55 -5.63
CA LEU A 58 11.15 -6.12 -4.52
C LEU A 58 9.65 -6.21 -4.86
N ALA A 59 9.28 -5.94 -6.12
CA ALA A 59 7.91 -6.10 -6.59
C ALA A 59 7.50 -7.57 -6.62
N ASP A 60 8.38 -8.44 -7.12
CA ASP A 60 8.15 -9.89 -7.23
C ASP A 60 8.23 -10.60 -5.87
N ALA A 61 8.95 -10.02 -4.89
CA ALA A 61 8.93 -10.43 -3.48
C ALA A 61 7.64 -10.03 -2.73
N GLY A 62 6.61 -9.53 -3.44
CA GLY A 62 5.26 -9.34 -2.92
C GLY A 62 4.91 -7.92 -2.51
N CYS A 63 5.58 -6.90 -3.06
CA CYS A 63 5.22 -5.49 -2.84
C CYS A 63 5.20 -5.08 -1.36
N GLN A 64 6.23 -5.53 -0.61
CA GLN A 64 6.38 -5.23 0.81
C GLN A 64 6.77 -3.77 1.05
N ASP A 65 6.83 -3.34 2.29
CA ASP A 65 7.11 -1.94 2.65
C ASP A 65 8.46 -1.45 2.10
N ALA A 66 9.44 -2.35 2.04
CA ALA A 66 10.74 -2.10 1.42
C ALA A 66 10.64 -1.65 -0.05
N PHE A 67 9.68 -2.20 -0.82
CA PHE A 67 9.41 -1.75 -2.19
C PHE A 67 9.00 -0.27 -2.20
N PHE A 68 7.98 0.09 -1.41
CA PHE A 68 7.47 1.46 -1.37
C PHE A 68 8.52 2.45 -0.88
N CYS A 69 9.32 2.07 0.12
CA CYS A 69 10.45 2.89 0.57
C CYS A 69 11.51 3.08 -0.50
N LYS A 70 11.87 2.03 -1.24
CA LYS A 70 12.85 2.11 -2.31
C LYS A 70 12.37 3.02 -3.44
N VAL A 71 11.13 2.84 -3.89
CA VAL A 71 10.52 3.69 -4.91
C VAL A 71 10.43 5.15 -4.43
N LEU A 72 10.02 5.38 -3.19
CA LEU A 72 9.95 6.72 -2.62
C LEU A 72 11.31 7.41 -2.62
N HIS A 73 12.36 6.70 -2.23
CA HIS A 73 13.73 7.21 -2.26
C HIS A 73 14.18 7.55 -3.69
N ILE A 74 13.94 6.67 -4.66
CA ILE A 74 14.29 6.90 -6.07
C ILE A 74 13.58 8.15 -6.60
N LEU A 75 12.26 8.26 -6.42
CA LEU A 75 11.48 9.37 -6.96
C LEU A 75 11.80 10.70 -6.25
N LYS A 76 11.99 10.72 -4.91
CA LYS A 76 12.37 11.95 -4.19
C LYS A 76 13.70 12.53 -4.65
N ASN A 77 14.63 11.68 -5.09
CA ASN A 77 15.96 12.08 -5.53
C ASN A 77 16.07 12.31 -7.05
N HIS A 78 14.99 12.07 -7.80
CA HIS A 78 14.97 12.29 -9.24
C HIS A 78 14.45 13.69 -9.58
N GLU A 79 15.19 14.45 -10.39
CA GLU A 79 14.94 15.87 -10.66
C GLU A 79 13.51 16.18 -11.17
N HIS A 80 12.90 15.26 -11.91
CA HIS A 80 11.55 15.43 -12.48
C HIS A 80 10.45 15.19 -11.46
N PHE A 81 10.71 14.44 -10.40
CA PHE A 81 9.75 14.09 -9.37
C PHE A 81 9.95 14.91 -8.08
N SER A 82 11.15 15.45 -7.88
CA SER A 82 11.49 16.27 -6.71
C SER A 82 10.95 17.70 -6.78
N ASN A 83 10.72 18.23 -7.99
CA ASN A 83 10.23 19.60 -8.18
C ASN A 83 8.73 19.70 -7.94
N ALA A 84 8.33 20.48 -6.92
CA ALA A 84 6.94 20.64 -6.48
C ALA A 84 5.99 21.23 -7.53
N ASP A 85 6.51 21.98 -8.51
CA ASP A 85 5.70 22.61 -9.57
C ASP A 85 5.34 21.63 -10.69
N ARG A 86 5.94 20.44 -10.70
CA ARG A 86 5.71 19.41 -11.72
C ARG A 86 4.55 18.50 -11.36
N GLN A 87 3.83 18.03 -12.38
CA GLN A 87 2.70 17.12 -12.18
C GLN A 87 3.14 15.79 -11.56
N GLU A 88 4.33 15.31 -11.94
CA GLU A 88 5.04 14.14 -11.44
C GLU A 88 5.20 14.13 -9.92
N HIS A 89 5.35 15.32 -9.32
CA HIS A 89 5.50 15.46 -7.87
C HIS A 89 4.29 14.94 -7.10
N LYS A 90 3.11 14.89 -7.72
CA LYS A 90 1.91 14.31 -7.10
C LYS A 90 2.10 12.84 -6.73
N ILE A 91 2.83 12.08 -7.56
CA ILE A 91 3.16 10.68 -7.26
C ILE A 91 3.99 10.60 -5.98
N VAL A 92 5.01 11.46 -5.84
CA VAL A 92 5.85 11.51 -4.62
C VAL A 92 5.01 11.91 -3.41
N LYS A 93 4.19 12.96 -3.52
CA LYS A 93 3.34 13.44 -2.43
C LYS A 93 2.38 12.36 -1.92
N ASN A 94 1.70 11.67 -2.84
CA ASN A 94 0.79 10.59 -2.48
C ASN A 94 1.54 9.39 -1.89
N LEU A 95 2.74 9.07 -2.39
CA LEU A 95 3.54 7.98 -1.85
C LEU A 95 4.03 8.29 -0.43
N VAL A 96 4.44 9.54 -0.16
CA VAL A 96 4.75 9.99 1.21
C VAL A 96 3.54 9.84 2.12
N ALA A 97 2.38 10.36 1.70
CA ALA A 97 1.16 10.30 2.48
C ALA A 97 0.73 8.86 2.80
N TYR A 98 0.89 7.95 1.83
CA TYR A 98 0.66 6.51 2.03
C TYR A 98 1.62 5.93 3.06
N THR A 99 2.94 6.10 2.89
CA THR A 99 3.93 5.54 3.82
C THR A 99 3.72 6.05 5.25
N THR A 100 3.40 7.34 5.40
CA THR A 100 3.11 7.94 6.71
C THR A 100 1.82 7.38 7.30
N SER A 101 0.73 7.25 6.54
CA SER A 101 -0.54 6.74 7.09
C SER A 101 -0.45 5.28 7.52
N GLN A 102 0.43 4.51 6.87
CA GLN A 102 0.70 3.12 7.21
C GLN A 102 1.80 2.94 8.27
N ASN A 103 2.36 4.04 8.81
CA ASN A 103 3.49 4.02 9.75
C ASN A 103 4.71 3.25 9.22
N ILE A 104 4.92 3.28 7.90
CA ILE A 104 6.07 2.65 7.25
C ILE A 104 7.31 3.52 7.50
N VAL A 105 8.33 2.93 8.13
CA VAL A 105 9.60 3.61 8.40
C VAL A 105 10.57 3.35 7.24
N CYS A 106 10.80 4.37 6.42
CA CYS A 106 11.78 4.31 5.35
C CYS A 106 13.11 4.90 5.80
N GLU A 107 14.18 4.12 5.75
CA GLU A 107 15.55 4.62 5.97
C GLU A 107 15.91 5.66 4.89
N GLU A 108 16.56 6.76 5.28
CA GLU A 108 16.95 7.84 4.36
C GLU A 108 17.94 7.37 3.27
N LYS A 109 18.71 6.34 3.59
CA LYS A 109 19.68 5.70 2.69
C LYS A 109 19.40 4.20 2.64
N PRO A 110 18.66 3.70 1.64
CA PRO A 110 18.53 2.26 1.47
C PRO A 110 19.92 1.64 1.30
N LYS A 111 20.14 0.47 1.90
CA LYS A 111 21.43 -0.25 1.84
C LYS A 111 21.90 -0.34 0.38
N ALA A 112 23.13 0.10 0.12
CA ALA A 112 23.71 0.08 -1.22
C ALA A 112 23.94 -1.38 -1.63
N GLY A 113 23.07 -1.91 -2.49
CA GLY A 113 23.24 -3.21 -3.12
C GLY A 113 24.00 -3.05 -4.43
N GLY A 114 25.27 -3.48 -4.48
CA GLY A 114 26.05 -3.65 -5.71
C GLY A 114 26.00 -2.49 -6.72
N ASN A 115 26.27 -2.81 -7.99
CA ASN A 115 25.96 -1.91 -9.11
C ASN A 115 24.50 -2.20 -9.53
N PRO A 116 23.54 -1.32 -9.21
CA PRO A 116 22.14 -1.59 -9.53
C PRO A 116 21.95 -1.62 -11.05
N VAL A 117 21.22 -2.64 -11.52
CA VAL A 117 20.66 -2.64 -12.88
C VAL A 117 19.77 -1.41 -13.01
N LYS A 118 19.90 -0.68 -14.12
CA LYS A 118 19.08 0.51 -14.37
C LYS A 118 18.02 0.23 -15.44
N LYS A 119 16.79 0.64 -15.19
CA LYS A 119 15.64 0.54 -16.09
C LYS A 119 15.00 1.90 -16.35
N PRO A 120 14.29 2.08 -17.47
CA PRO A 120 13.53 3.30 -17.75
C PRO A 120 12.50 3.61 -16.65
N ILE A 121 12.25 4.90 -16.38
CA ILE A 121 11.23 5.35 -15.43
C ILE A 121 9.84 4.73 -15.67
N PRO A 122 9.36 4.54 -16.91
CA PRO A 122 8.09 3.86 -17.15
C PRO A 122 8.02 2.44 -16.55
N GLU A 123 9.13 1.69 -16.50
CA GLU A 123 9.16 0.38 -15.84
C GLU A 123 8.97 0.53 -14.32
N LEU A 124 9.67 1.47 -13.68
CA LEU A 124 9.50 1.79 -12.25
C LEU A 124 8.04 2.14 -11.93
N LEU A 125 7.42 3.00 -12.74
CA LEU A 125 6.01 3.40 -12.56
C LEU A 125 5.07 2.22 -12.82
N GLY A 126 5.39 1.33 -13.75
CA GLY A 126 4.67 0.08 -13.98
C GLY A 126 4.65 -0.81 -12.73
N PHE A 127 5.80 -0.99 -12.08
CA PHE A 127 5.89 -1.72 -10.82
C PHE A 127 5.13 -1.02 -9.69
N LEU A 128 5.26 0.31 -9.56
CA LEU A 128 4.52 1.08 -8.55
C LEU A 128 3.02 0.94 -8.72
N LYS A 129 2.52 0.97 -9.96
CA LYS A 129 1.12 0.74 -10.30
C LYS A 129 0.66 -0.67 -9.93
N LYS A 130 1.44 -1.70 -10.30
CA LYS A 130 1.17 -3.12 -9.94
C LYS A 130 1.05 -3.27 -8.42
N CYS A 131 2.04 -2.80 -7.68
CA CYS A 131 2.09 -2.93 -6.23
C CYS A 131 1.02 -2.10 -5.51
N SER A 132 0.70 -0.91 -6.02
CA SER A 132 -0.39 -0.09 -5.48
C SER A 132 -1.74 -0.79 -5.64
N ARG A 133 -1.97 -1.45 -6.78
CA ARG A 133 -3.17 -2.26 -7.00
C ARG A 133 -3.22 -3.44 -6.04
N GLN A 134 -2.12 -4.17 -5.90
CA GLN A 134 -2.03 -5.33 -5.01
C GLN A 134 -2.37 -4.98 -3.56
N ARG A 135 -1.76 -3.92 -3.01
CA ARG A 135 -2.05 -3.47 -1.63
C ARG A 135 -3.49 -3.00 -1.46
N ASN A 136 -4.04 -2.29 -2.44
CA ASN A 136 -5.46 -1.90 -2.42
C ASN A 136 -6.42 -3.09 -2.49
N THR A 137 -6.02 -4.22 -3.09
CA THR A 137 -6.83 -5.44 -3.15
C THR A 137 -6.63 -6.38 -1.95
N GLN A 138 -5.44 -6.41 -1.33
CA GLN A 138 -5.19 -7.23 -0.14
C GLN A 138 -6.04 -6.80 1.05
N GLY A 139 -6.31 -5.49 1.20
CA GLY A 139 -7.30 -4.99 2.17
C GLY A 139 -8.75 -5.46 1.92
N ARG A 140 -9.04 -6.20 0.84
CA ARG A 140 -10.35 -6.83 0.58
C ARG A 140 -10.39 -8.34 0.84
N ASN A 141 -9.23 -9.01 0.92
CA ASN A 141 -9.16 -10.48 0.94
C ASN A 141 -8.87 -11.07 2.33
N GLU A 142 -8.56 -10.25 3.35
CA GLU A 142 -8.48 -10.71 4.75
C GLU A 142 -9.88 -10.90 5.39
N GLU A 143 -10.95 -10.81 4.59
CA GLU A 143 -12.36 -10.84 5.02
C GLU A 143 -13.15 -12.01 4.37
N SER A 144 -12.48 -13.03 3.82
CA SER A 144 -13.11 -14.25 3.26
C SER A 144 -12.74 -15.52 4.01
#